data_AF-A0A349XUH6-F1
#
_entry.id   AF-A0A349XUH6-F1
#
_cell.length_a   1.000
_cell.length_b   1.000
_cell.length_c   1.000
_cell.angle_alpha   90.00
_cell.angle_beta   90.00
_cell.angle_gamma   90.00
#
_symmetry.space_group_name_H-M   'P 1'
#
loop_
_entity.id
_entity.type
_entity.pdbx_description
1 polymer ?
#
loop_
_entity_poly.entity_id
_entity_poly.type
_entity_poly.pdbx_seq_one_letter_code
_entity_poly.pdbx_strand_id
1 'polypeptide(L)'
;MKKPADSFRKGVVQIAEVANGIMDPVLSKRAGINTALLGSWDEIAGDDFADCTRPEKITWPRRDEGPDRGGYHPGVLTIACEGARALFLTHAQGELIARINGFFGFPAVRQIRIVQKPVSQTITRRRKPQPLRGDAAKRLDDMMDGIESEALRKAVERLGTAVLQKKPGRRTI
;
A
#
# COMPACT_ATOMS: atom_id res chain seq x y z
N MET A 1 -25.55 -35.30 50.91
CA MET A 1 -24.10 -34.98 50.89
C MET A 1 -23.88 -33.65 50.15
N LYS A 2 -22.91 -32.84 50.58
CA LYS A 2 -22.67 -31.41 50.24
C LYS A 2 -22.03 -31.16 48.85
N LYS A 3 -22.34 -29.98 48.28
CA LYS A 3 -21.75 -29.18 47.15
C LYS A 3 -20.20 -29.02 47.20
N PRO A 4 -19.47 -28.48 46.17
CA PRO A 4 -19.85 -27.39 45.23
C PRO A 4 -19.45 -27.61 43.73
N ALA A 5 -20.10 -27.04 42.71
CA ALA A 5 -20.27 -25.63 42.30
C ALA A 5 -18.96 -24.88 42.07
N ASP A 6 -18.42 -24.94 40.83
CA ASP A 6 -17.38 -24.02 40.39
C ASP A 6 -17.90 -23.08 39.30
N SER A 7 -17.60 -21.81 39.51
CA SER A 7 -18.26 -20.64 38.95
C SER A 7 -17.58 -20.15 37.68
N PHE A 8 -18.32 -20.05 36.59
CA PHE A 8 -17.89 -19.34 35.37
C PHE A 8 -17.71 -17.85 35.67
N ARG A 9 -16.48 -17.44 35.98
CA ARG A 9 -16.10 -16.03 36.02
C ARG A 9 -15.82 -15.54 34.59
N LYS A 10 -16.80 -14.89 33.98
CA LYS A 10 -16.61 -14.03 32.80
C LYS A 10 -15.78 -12.80 33.21
N GLY A 11 -14.47 -12.90 33.04
CA GLY A 11 -13.59 -11.73 33.02
C GLY A 11 -13.77 -10.98 31.70
N VAL A 12 -13.95 -9.66 31.77
CA VAL A 12 -13.97 -8.76 30.62
C VAL A 12 -12.58 -8.76 30.01
N VAL A 13 -12.37 -9.56 28.97
CA VAL A 13 -11.13 -9.54 28.20
C VAL A 13 -11.12 -8.25 27.39
N GLN A 14 -10.17 -7.37 27.66
CA GLN A 14 -10.01 -6.16 26.86
C GLN A 14 -9.70 -6.57 25.42
N ILE A 15 -10.43 -6.00 24.46
CA ILE A 15 -10.28 -6.29 23.02
C ILE A 15 -8.82 -6.07 22.58
N ALA A 16 -8.09 -5.18 23.27
CA ALA A 16 -6.67 -4.93 23.09
C ALA A 16 -5.75 -6.13 23.42
N GLU A 17 -6.14 -6.99 24.37
CA GLU A 17 -5.35 -8.15 24.78
C GLU A 17 -5.53 -9.34 23.81
N VAL A 18 -6.69 -9.43 23.16
CA VAL A 18 -6.92 -10.35 22.03
C VAL A 18 -6.25 -9.85 20.75
N ALA A 19 -6.04 -8.53 20.61
CA ALA A 19 -5.38 -7.95 19.43
C ALA A 19 -3.87 -8.20 19.39
N ASN A 20 -3.20 -8.31 20.55
CA ASN A 20 -1.75 -8.52 20.63
C ASN A 20 -1.32 -10.00 20.63
N GLY A 21 -2.23 -10.94 20.94
CA GLY A 21 -1.94 -12.37 20.94
C GLY A 21 -2.06 -13.07 19.58
N ILE A 22 -2.61 -12.40 18.55
CA ILE A 22 -2.92 -13.00 17.25
C ILE A 22 -2.63 -12.04 16.10
N MET A 23 -1.45 -11.42 16.07
CA MET A 23 -0.88 -11.05 14.77
C MET A 23 -0.17 -12.28 14.21
N ASP A 24 -0.96 -13.16 13.58
CA ASP A 24 -0.44 -14.24 12.75
C ASP A 24 0.63 -13.63 11.81
N PRO A 25 1.87 -14.17 11.75
CA PRO A 25 2.89 -13.72 10.81
C PRO A 25 2.38 -13.59 9.36
N VAL A 26 1.35 -14.36 9.00
CA VAL A 26 0.65 -14.29 7.73
C VAL A 26 -0.25 -13.05 7.63
N LEU A 27 -0.94 -12.65 8.70
CA LEU A 27 -1.71 -11.38 8.76
C LEU A 27 -0.79 -10.17 8.57
N SER A 28 0.38 -10.16 9.20
CA SER A 28 1.39 -9.11 9.02
C SER A 28 1.93 -9.07 7.58
N LYS A 29 2.19 -10.23 6.96
CA LYS A 29 2.55 -10.32 5.54
C LYS A 29 1.42 -9.83 4.62
N ARG A 30 0.15 -10.17 4.91
CA ARG A 30 -1.03 -9.71 4.16
C ARG A 30 -1.24 -8.19 4.25
N ALA A 31 -0.96 -7.60 5.41
CA ALA A 31 -1.00 -6.14 5.59
C ALA A 31 0.07 -5.43 4.73
N GLY A 32 1.27 -6.02 4.63
CA GLY A 32 2.32 -5.54 3.72
C GLY A 32 1.90 -5.55 2.26
N ILE A 33 1.24 -6.63 1.81
CA ILE A 33 0.76 -6.77 0.43
C ILE A 33 -0.29 -5.71 0.08
N ASN A 34 -1.29 -5.49 0.93
CA ASN A 34 -2.31 -4.46 0.68
C ASN A 34 -1.67 -3.06 0.61
N THR A 35 -0.70 -2.77 1.47
CA THR A 35 -0.01 -1.47 1.50
C THR A 35 0.84 -1.25 0.24
N ALA A 36 1.60 -2.26 -0.18
CA ALA A 36 2.39 -2.20 -1.41
C ALA A 36 1.50 -2.07 -2.65
N LEU A 37 0.37 -2.79 -2.70
CA LEU A 37 -0.61 -2.69 -3.78
C LEU A 37 -1.17 -1.27 -3.91
N LEU A 38 -1.55 -0.65 -2.80
CA LEU A 38 -2.09 0.71 -2.78
C LEU A 38 -1.03 1.75 -3.15
N GLY A 39 0.22 1.56 -2.70
CA GLY A 39 1.32 2.49 -2.95
C GLY A 39 1.83 2.50 -4.39
N SER A 40 1.68 1.38 -5.11
CA SER A 40 2.18 1.21 -6.49
C SER A 40 1.06 0.92 -7.50
N TRP A 41 -0.20 1.23 -7.16
CA TRP A 41 -1.33 0.90 -8.04
C TRP A 41 -1.21 1.52 -9.43
N ASP A 42 -0.80 2.77 -9.53
CA ASP A 42 -0.70 3.48 -10.81
C ASP A 42 0.33 2.80 -11.75
N GLU A 43 1.44 2.30 -11.19
CA GLU A 43 2.46 1.55 -11.93
C GLU A 43 1.95 0.17 -12.37
N ILE A 44 1.23 -0.54 -11.49
CA ILE A 44 0.72 -1.89 -11.76
C ILE A 44 -0.43 -1.84 -12.78
N ALA A 45 -1.39 -0.93 -12.58
CA ALA A 45 -2.57 -0.78 -13.42
C ALA A 45 -2.22 -0.13 -14.78
N GLY A 46 -1.19 0.73 -14.79
CA GLY A 46 -0.79 1.50 -15.96
C GLY A 46 -1.80 2.58 -16.34
N ASP A 47 -1.45 3.38 -17.34
CA ASP A 47 -2.20 4.57 -17.74
C ASP A 47 -3.65 4.26 -18.16
N ASP A 48 -3.91 3.07 -18.69
CA ASP A 48 -5.25 2.66 -19.14
C ASP A 48 -6.28 2.55 -18.00
N PHE A 49 -5.82 2.21 -16.79
CA PHE A 49 -6.69 1.83 -15.68
C PHE A 49 -6.41 2.59 -14.38
N ALA A 50 -5.23 3.17 -14.18
CA ALA A 50 -4.85 3.86 -12.94
C ALA A 50 -5.83 4.99 -12.55
N ASP A 51 -6.34 5.72 -13.55
CA ASP A 51 -7.23 6.86 -13.34
C ASP A 51 -8.67 6.46 -13.00
N CYS A 52 -9.11 5.29 -13.46
CA CYS A 52 -10.51 4.85 -13.35
C CYS A 52 -10.70 3.62 -12.46
N THR A 53 -9.65 3.16 -11.77
CA THR A 53 -9.67 1.99 -10.89
C THR A 53 -8.93 2.22 -9.59
N ARG A 54 -9.36 1.57 -8.50
CA ARG A 54 -8.63 1.53 -7.22
C ARG A 54 -8.75 0.15 -6.57
N PRO A 55 -7.67 -0.39 -5.99
CA PRO A 55 -7.72 -1.65 -5.27
C PRO A 55 -8.36 -1.40 -3.89
N GLU A 56 -9.32 -2.24 -3.50
CA GLU A 56 -10.03 -2.09 -2.23
C GLU A 56 -9.49 -3.06 -1.18
N LYS A 57 -9.46 -4.35 -1.51
CA LYS A 57 -9.03 -5.41 -0.60
C LYS A 57 -8.72 -6.69 -1.34
N ILE A 58 -7.81 -7.49 -0.77
CA ILE A 58 -7.64 -8.89 -1.17
C ILE A 58 -8.31 -9.81 -0.14
N THR A 59 -9.24 -10.64 -0.61
CA THR A 59 -9.89 -11.67 0.21
C THR A 59 -9.15 -12.99 0.03
N TRP A 60 -8.49 -13.44 1.09
CA TRP A 60 -7.74 -14.68 1.11
C TRP A 60 -8.68 -15.86 1.43
N PRO A 61 -8.53 -17.01 0.76
CA PRO A 61 -9.29 -18.21 1.14
C PRO A 61 -8.90 -18.62 2.58
N ARG A 62 -9.87 -19.18 3.31
CA ARG A 62 -9.59 -19.80 4.61
C ARG A 62 -8.72 -21.03 4.36
N ARG A 63 -7.82 -21.32 5.29
CA ARG A 63 -7.02 -22.54 5.23
C ARG A 63 -7.98 -23.70 5.44
N ASP A 64 -8.16 -24.54 4.43
CA ASP A 64 -8.83 -25.81 4.63
C ASP A 64 -7.94 -26.67 5.54
N GLU A 65 -8.54 -27.39 6.48
CA GLU A 65 -7.85 -28.33 7.38
C GLU A 65 -7.37 -29.60 6.64
N GLY A 66 -6.96 -29.46 5.38
CA GLY A 66 -6.45 -30.52 4.54
C GLY A 66 -4.94 -30.75 4.70
N PRO A 67 -4.42 -31.85 4.11
CA PRO A 67 -3.02 -32.27 4.24
C PRO A 67 -2.01 -31.28 3.62
N ASP A 68 -2.44 -30.34 2.79
CA ASP A 68 -1.62 -29.21 2.29
C ASP A 68 -1.43 -28.12 3.36
N ARG A 69 -0.81 -28.51 4.48
CA ARG A 69 -0.43 -27.60 5.55
C ARG A 69 0.79 -26.75 5.13
N GLY A 70 0.57 -25.68 4.38
CA GLY A 70 1.61 -24.63 4.28
C GLY A 70 1.55 -23.72 3.06
N GLY A 71 0.71 -24.02 2.07
CA GLY A 71 0.63 -23.24 0.84
C GLY A 71 0.10 -21.81 1.06
N TYR A 72 0.78 -20.84 0.46
CA TYR A 72 0.21 -19.51 0.27
C TYR A 72 -0.82 -19.60 -0.87
N HIS A 73 -2.11 -19.48 -0.54
CA HIS A 73 -3.16 -19.54 -1.55
C HIS A 73 -3.45 -18.13 -2.11
N PRO A 74 -3.45 -17.96 -3.45
CA PRO A 74 -3.75 -16.67 -4.07
C PRO A 74 -5.14 -16.19 -3.70
N GLY A 75 -5.30 -14.89 -3.45
CA GLY A 75 -6.57 -14.28 -3.03
C GLY A 75 -7.42 -13.74 -4.18
N VAL A 76 -8.59 -13.21 -3.83
CA VAL A 76 -9.48 -12.49 -4.74
C VAL A 76 -9.34 -10.98 -4.48
N LEU A 77 -8.85 -10.23 -5.45
CA LEU A 77 -8.72 -8.78 -5.36
C LEU A 77 -10.05 -8.12 -5.74
N THR A 78 -10.58 -7.29 -4.85
CA THR A 78 -11.71 -6.41 -5.16
C THR A 78 -11.18 -5.07 -5.66
N ILE A 79 -11.66 -4.61 -6.82
CA ILE A 79 -11.30 -3.34 -7.44
C ILE A 79 -12.55 -2.48 -7.58
N ALA A 80 -12.48 -1.26 -7.08
CA ALA A 80 -13.45 -0.21 -7.40
C ALA A 80 -13.14 0.32 -8.81
N CYS A 81 -14.15 0.41 -9.66
CA CYS A 81 -14.01 0.92 -11.03
C CYS A 81 -15.16 1.85 -11.40
N GLU A 82 -14.86 2.90 -12.15
CA GLU A 82 -15.90 3.75 -12.75
C GLU A 82 -16.73 2.94 -13.76
N GLY A 83 -18.05 3.05 -13.68
CA GLY A 83 -18.98 2.19 -14.44
C GLY A 83 -18.70 2.13 -15.94
N ALA A 84 -18.34 3.27 -16.56
CA ALA A 84 -18.03 3.36 -17.99
C ALA A 84 -16.78 2.56 -18.42
N ARG A 85 -15.88 2.24 -17.49
CA ARG A 85 -14.60 1.54 -17.75
C ARG A 85 -14.61 0.08 -17.29
N ALA A 86 -15.67 -0.36 -16.61
CA ALA A 86 -15.76 -1.71 -16.03
C ALA A 86 -15.69 -2.84 -17.08
N LEU A 87 -16.26 -2.65 -18.27
CA LEU A 87 -16.21 -3.64 -19.35
C LEU A 87 -14.79 -3.85 -19.89
N PHE A 88 -14.05 -2.77 -20.09
CA PHE A 88 -12.65 -2.81 -20.51
C PHE A 88 -11.79 -3.51 -19.46
N LEU A 89 -11.98 -3.16 -18.19
CA LEU A 89 -11.27 -3.81 -17.09
C LEU A 89 -11.56 -5.32 -17.05
N THR A 90 -12.80 -5.73 -17.37
CA THR A 90 -13.20 -7.15 -17.39
C THR A 90 -12.42 -7.95 -18.44
N HIS A 91 -12.23 -7.38 -19.63
CA HIS A 91 -11.46 -8.02 -20.70
C HIS A 91 -9.96 -8.08 -20.38
N ALA A 92 -9.45 -7.05 -19.71
CA ALA A 92 -8.04 -6.96 -19.32
C ALA A 92 -7.71 -7.65 -17.97
N GLN A 93 -8.66 -8.33 -17.32
CA GLN A 93 -8.44 -8.91 -15.97
C GLN A 93 -7.25 -9.87 -15.93
N GLY A 94 -7.11 -10.74 -16.94
CA GLY A 94 -6.02 -11.71 -16.98
C GLY A 94 -4.64 -11.04 -17.02
N GLU A 95 -4.52 -9.98 -17.81
CA GLU A 95 -3.29 -9.20 -17.91
C GLU A 95 -3.00 -8.45 -16.61
N LEU A 96 -4.01 -7.79 -16.03
CA LEU A 96 -3.84 -7.09 -14.76
C LEU A 96 -3.44 -8.05 -13.62
N ILE A 97 -4.01 -9.25 -13.57
CA ILE A 97 -3.60 -10.31 -12.63
C ILE A 97 -2.13 -10.70 -12.85
N ALA A 98 -1.71 -10.88 -14.10
CA ALA A 98 -0.32 -11.20 -14.42
C ALA A 98 0.64 -10.09 -13.96
N ARG A 99 0.29 -8.82 -14.21
CA ARG A 99 1.07 -7.66 -13.74
C ARG A 99 1.15 -7.59 -12.21
N ILE A 100 0.03 -7.79 -11.52
CA ILE A 100 -0.01 -7.81 -10.05
C ILE A 100 0.89 -8.92 -9.49
N ASN A 101 0.78 -10.14 -10.01
CA ASN A 101 1.58 -11.26 -9.54
C ASN A 101 3.07 -11.11 -9.90
N GLY A 102 3.36 -10.51 -11.07
CA GLY A 102 4.72 -10.15 -11.47
C GLY A 102 5.34 -9.12 -10.53
N PHE A 103 4.59 -8.09 -10.13
CA PHE A 103 5.03 -7.09 -9.15
C PHE A 103 5.35 -7.70 -7.79
N PHE A 104 4.52 -8.65 -7.32
CA PHE A 104 4.77 -9.35 -6.05
C PHE A 104 5.84 -10.45 -6.14
N GLY A 105 6.12 -10.98 -7.32
CA GLY A 105 7.04 -12.10 -7.53
C GLY A 105 6.49 -13.47 -7.10
N PHE A 106 5.19 -13.56 -6.79
CA PHE A 106 4.49 -14.80 -6.42
C PHE A 106 2.99 -14.67 -6.74
N PRO A 107 2.22 -15.78 -6.81
CA PRO A 107 0.78 -15.72 -7.09
C PRO A 107 -0.02 -15.16 -5.91
N ALA A 108 -0.12 -13.83 -5.83
CA ALA A 108 -0.88 -13.09 -4.83
C ALA A 108 -2.39 -13.09 -5.14
N VAL A 109 -2.75 -12.99 -6.41
CA VAL A 109 -4.13 -12.83 -6.87
C VAL A 109 -4.44 -13.89 -7.91
N ARG A 110 -5.58 -14.57 -7.75
CA ARG A 110 -6.11 -15.52 -8.75
C ARG A 110 -7.31 -14.98 -9.52
N GLN A 111 -7.99 -13.99 -8.96
CA GLN A 111 -9.25 -13.48 -9.50
C GLN A 111 -9.46 -12.02 -9.10
N ILE A 112 -10.06 -11.26 -10.01
CA ILE A 112 -10.50 -9.89 -9.77
C ILE A 112 -12.03 -9.87 -9.64
N ARG A 113 -12.53 -9.17 -8.62
CA ARG A 113 -13.94 -8.80 -8.48
C ARG A 113 -14.06 -7.29 -8.69
N ILE A 114 -14.84 -6.89 -9.69
CA ILE A 114 -15.09 -5.49 -9.98
C ILE A 114 -16.33 -5.04 -9.21
N VAL A 115 -16.22 -3.88 -8.54
CA VAL A 115 -17.35 -3.20 -7.90
C VAL A 115 -17.43 -1.80 -8.51
N GLN A 116 -18.60 -1.46 -9.04
CA GLN A 116 -18.81 -0.13 -9.60
C GLN A 116 -18.96 0.87 -8.46
N LYS A 117 -17.99 1.79 -8.35
CA LYS A 117 -17.98 2.87 -7.37
C LYS A 117 -17.34 4.09 -8.03
N PRO A 118 -17.74 5.31 -7.64
CA PRO A 118 -16.98 6.49 -8.02
C PRO A 118 -15.55 6.35 -7.49
N VAL A 119 -14.59 6.31 -8.41
CA VAL A 119 -13.18 6.34 -8.07
C VAL A 119 -12.84 7.80 -7.84
N SER A 120 -12.92 8.25 -6.59
CA SER A 120 -12.52 9.61 -6.25
C SER A 120 -11.08 9.80 -6.69
N GLN A 121 -10.86 10.69 -7.68
CA GLN A 121 -9.55 11.10 -8.16
C GLN A 121 -8.78 11.69 -7.00
N THR A 122 -8.09 10.83 -6.25
CA THR A 122 -7.05 11.28 -5.35
C THR A 122 -5.91 11.63 -6.29
N ILE A 123 -5.96 12.82 -6.85
CA ILE A 123 -4.83 13.41 -7.56
C ILE A 123 -3.71 13.43 -6.52
N THR A 124 -2.91 12.36 -6.46
CA THR A 124 -1.63 12.42 -5.78
C THR A 124 -0.74 13.22 -6.72
N ARG A 125 -0.97 14.54 -6.75
CA ARG A 125 0.02 15.48 -7.25
C ARG A 125 1.21 15.21 -6.36
N ARG A 126 2.20 14.49 -6.90
CA ARG A 126 3.51 14.34 -6.30
C ARG A 126 3.94 15.76 -6.02
N ARG A 127 3.83 16.19 -4.76
CA ARG A 127 4.03 17.59 -4.39
C ARG A 127 5.43 17.93 -4.86
N LYS A 128 5.54 18.86 -5.79
CA LYS A 128 6.86 19.41 -6.14
C LYS A 128 7.49 19.83 -4.82
N PRO A 129 8.72 19.39 -4.50
CA PRO A 129 9.39 19.83 -3.29
C PRO A 129 9.36 21.35 -3.29
N GLN A 130 8.84 21.94 -2.20
CA GLN A 130 8.74 23.39 -2.13
C GLN A 130 10.15 23.99 -2.25
N PRO A 131 10.34 25.18 -2.83
CA PRO A 131 11.66 25.80 -2.81
C PRO A 131 12.15 25.93 -1.36
N LEU A 132 13.43 25.60 -1.11
CA LEU A 132 14.05 25.82 0.19
C LEU A 132 13.92 27.31 0.56
N ARG A 133 13.79 27.61 1.85
CA ARG A 133 13.72 28.98 2.38
C ARG A 133 14.77 29.19 3.47
N GLY A 134 15.23 30.42 3.61
CA GLY A 134 16.19 30.81 4.66
C GLY A 134 17.58 30.19 4.47
N ASP A 135 18.24 29.85 5.56
CA ASP A 135 19.64 29.41 5.56
C ASP A 135 19.89 28.13 4.75
N ALA A 136 18.88 27.27 4.61
CA ALA A 136 18.98 26.07 3.79
C ALA A 136 19.08 26.37 2.29
N ALA A 137 18.43 27.45 1.83
CA ALA A 137 18.51 27.89 0.43
C ALA A 137 19.88 28.51 0.14
N LYS A 138 20.39 29.34 1.04
CA LYS A 138 21.72 29.96 0.92
C LYS A 138 22.83 28.92 0.86
N ARG A 139 22.80 27.94 1.77
CA ARG A 139 23.76 26.82 1.76
C ARG A 139 23.74 26.02 0.46
N LEU A 140 22.56 25.82 -0.12
CA LEU A 140 22.46 25.10 -1.39
C LEU A 140 23.03 25.93 -2.54
N ASP A 141 22.80 27.25 -2.56
CA ASP A 141 23.36 28.16 -3.56
C ASP A 141 24.88 28.24 -3.46
N ASP A 142 25.42 28.36 -2.23
CA ASP A 142 26.87 28.33 -1.97
C ASP A 142 27.51 27.00 -2.45
N MET A 143 26.82 25.87 -2.28
CA MET A 143 27.28 24.55 -2.74
C MET A 143 27.19 24.36 -4.25
N MET A 144 26.45 25.22 -4.94
CA MET A 144 26.25 25.19 -6.40
C MET A 144 27.11 26.22 -7.12
N ASP A 145 27.89 27.00 -6.39
CA ASP A 145 28.83 27.97 -6.96
C ASP A 145 29.93 27.23 -7.76
N GLY A 146 30.15 27.68 -9.00
CA GLY A 146 31.06 27.03 -9.96
C GLY A 146 30.46 25.96 -10.88
N ILE A 147 29.14 25.71 -10.84
CA ILE A 147 28.47 24.85 -11.83
C ILE A 147 28.15 25.65 -13.10
N GLU A 148 28.94 25.47 -14.16
CA GLU A 148 28.75 26.16 -15.45
C GLU A 148 27.57 25.60 -16.27
N SER A 149 27.19 24.33 -16.03
CA SER A 149 26.10 23.66 -16.74
C SER A 149 24.75 23.94 -16.10
N GLU A 150 23.90 24.69 -16.79
CA GLU A 150 22.54 25.02 -16.36
C GLU A 150 21.65 23.77 -16.13
N ALA A 151 21.84 22.72 -16.93
CA ALA A 151 21.13 21.46 -16.76
C ALA A 151 21.55 20.73 -15.47
N LEU A 152 22.85 20.76 -15.15
CA LEU A 152 23.40 20.20 -13.93
C LEU A 152 22.95 21.00 -12.71
N ARG A 153 22.97 22.33 -12.80
CA ARG A 153 22.50 23.24 -11.76
C ARG A 153 21.06 22.91 -11.36
N LYS A 154 20.15 22.78 -12.33
CA LYS A 154 18.74 22.39 -12.09
C LYS A 154 18.57 21.01 -11.49
N ALA A 155 19.39 20.04 -11.88
CA ALA A 155 19.35 18.70 -11.31
C ALA A 155 19.78 18.69 -9.83
N VAL A 156 20.87 19.41 -9.53
CA VAL A 156 21.41 19.56 -8.16
C VAL A 156 20.45 20.35 -7.28
N GLU A 157 19.83 21.41 -7.79
CA GLU A 157 18.82 22.19 -7.06
C GLU A 157 17.63 21.31 -6.61
N ARG A 158 17.10 20.51 -7.54
CA ARG A 158 15.98 19.59 -7.27
C ARG A 158 16.34 18.54 -6.22
N LEU A 159 17.55 17.98 -6.31
CA LEU A 159 18.03 16.97 -5.37
C LEU A 159 18.31 17.58 -4.00
N GLY A 160 19.04 18.70 -3.95
CA GLY A 160 19.38 19.43 -2.73
C GLY A 160 18.14 19.88 -1.96
N THR A 161 17.13 20.36 -2.69
CA THR A 161 15.82 20.68 -2.11
C THR A 161 15.17 19.47 -1.46
N ALA A 162 15.14 18.31 -2.14
CA ALA A 162 14.53 17.09 -1.61
C ALA A 162 15.27 16.52 -0.38
N VAL A 163 16.60 16.59 -0.35
CA VAL A 163 17.44 16.09 0.75
C VAL A 163 17.35 17.01 1.97
N LEU A 164 17.47 18.32 1.79
CA LEU A 164 17.46 19.30 2.88
C LEU A 164 16.06 19.49 3.50
N GLN A 165 14.99 19.15 2.77
CA GLN A 165 13.62 19.16 3.30
C GLN A 165 13.30 17.99 4.24
N LYS A 166 13.99 16.85 4.14
CA LYS A 166 13.64 15.62 4.88
C LYS A 166 14.21 15.59 6.32
N LYS A 167 14.09 16.69 7.06
CA LYS A 167 14.37 16.71 8.50
C LYS A 167 13.19 17.28 9.31
N PRO A 168 12.28 16.41 9.76
CA PRO A 168 11.74 16.50 11.10
C PRO A 168 12.25 15.31 11.92
N GLY A 169 12.91 15.63 13.02
CA GLY A 169 13.47 14.67 13.94
C GLY A 169 12.43 13.67 14.46
N ARG A 170 12.88 12.42 14.54
CA ARG A 170 12.40 11.39 15.46
C ARG A 170 12.07 12.03 16.83
N ARG A 171 10.78 12.15 17.16
CA ARG A 171 10.31 12.37 18.53
C ARG A 171 9.64 11.09 18.98
N THR A 172 10.44 10.27 19.65
CA THR A 172 9.99 9.27 20.62
C THR A 172 9.07 9.93 21.64
N ILE A 173 7.93 9.30 21.88
CA ILE A 173 7.16 9.39 23.13
C ILE A 173 7.02 7.95 23.61
#